data_AF-A0A120K8F2-F1
#
_entry.id   AF-A0A120K8F2-F1
#
_cell.length_a   1.000
_cell.length_b   1.000
_cell.length_c   1.000
_cell.angle_alpha   90.00
_cell.angle_beta   90.00
_cell.angle_gamma   90.00
#
_symmetry.space_group_name_H-M   'P 1'
#
loop_
_entity.id
_entity.type
_entity.pdbx_description
1 polymer ?
#
loop_
_entity_poly.entity_id
_entity_poly.type
_entity_poly.pdbx_seq_one_letter_code
_entity_poly.pdbx_strand_id
1 'polypeptide(L)'
;PALKSNWLTAHVVSCFLGYAAFAVSFGVSVLYLVKGGDDDDRLKAFPSVSTLDDMNHKAVAVGFSFLSVGIITGAVWADVAWGTYWSWDPKETWS
;
A
#
# COMPACT_ATOMS: atom_id res chain seq x y z
N PRO A 1 23.28 3.98 -17.08
CA PRO A 1 22.05 4.82 -17.07
C PRO A 1 21.05 4.31 -16.02
N ALA A 2 20.92 5.01 -14.88
CA ALA A 2 20.13 4.59 -13.71
C ALA A 2 18.62 4.38 -13.98
N LEU A 3 18.11 4.91 -15.09
CA LEU A 3 16.72 4.79 -15.58
C LEU A 3 16.45 3.56 -16.47
N LYS A 4 17.45 2.69 -16.71
CA LYS A 4 17.30 1.47 -17.54
C LYS A 4 17.34 0.16 -16.74
N SER A 5 17.09 0.23 -15.43
CA SER A 5 17.10 -0.94 -14.56
C SER A 5 15.69 -1.45 -14.31
N ASN A 6 15.44 -2.74 -14.56
CA ASN A 6 14.16 -3.40 -14.26
C ASN A 6 13.77 -3.31 -12.78
N TRP A 7 14.74 -3.07 -11.90
CA TRP A 7 14.55 -2.88 -10.47
C TRP A 7 13.75 -1.61 -10.13
N LEU A 8 13.93 -0.52 -10.89
CA LEU A 8 13.15 0.70 -10.68
C LEU A 8 11.67 0.45 -10.99
N THR A 9 11.38 -0.26 -12.08
CA THR A 9 10.02 -0.61 -12.46
C THR A 9 9.37 -1.53 -11.41
N ALA A 10 10.09 -2.54 -10.92
CA ALA A 10 9.59 -3.43 -9.88
C ALA A 10 9.28 -2.68 -8.57
N HIS A 11 10.15 -1.74 -8.17
CA HIS A 11 9.92 -0.87 -7.01
C HIS A 11 8.68 0.01 -7.19
N VAL A 12 8.57 0.73 -8.30
CA VAL A 12 7.44 1.64 -8.54
C VAL A 12 6.12 0.88 -8.59
N VAL A 13 6.06 -0.28 -9.25
CA VAL A 13 4.84 -1.09 -9.35
C VAL A 13 4.43 -1.65 -7.98
N SER A 14 5.38 -2.15 -7.19
CA SER A 14 5.07 -2.67 -5.84
C SER A 14 4.59 -1.57 -4.90
N CYS A 15 5.25 -0.40 -4.88
CA CYS A 15 4.79 0.75 -4.10
C CYS A 15 3.40 1.24 -4.55
N PHE A 16 3.14 1.32 -5.86
CA PHE A 16 1.84 1.73 -6.37
C PHE A 16 0.72 0.77 -5.96
N LEU A 17 0.95 -0.55 -6.05
CA LEU A 17 0.00 -1.56 -5.59
C LEU A 17 -0.24 -1.50 -4.08
N GLY A 18 0.81 -1.26 -3.30
CA GLY A 18 0.72 -1.07 -1.85
C GLY A 18 -0.17 0.13 -1.49
N TYR A 19 0.11 1.30 -2.07
CA TYR A 19 -0.68 2.50 -1.82
C TYR A 19 -2.12 2.39 -2.33
N ALA A 20 -2.33 1.75 -3.49
CA ALA A 20 -3.69 1.50 -3.99
C ALA A 20 -4.51 0.64 -3.02
N ALA A 21 -3.91 -0.41 -2.45
CA ALA A 21 -4.57 -1.25 -1.46
C ALA A 21 -4.89 -0.49 -0.17
N PHE A 22 -3.98 0.38 0.31
CA PHE A 22 -4.26 1.25 1.45
C PHE A 22 -5.34 2.30 1.17
N ALA A 23 -5.39 2.86 -0.04
CA ALA A 23 -6.46 3.78 -0.44
C ALA A 23 -7.84 3.08 -0.45
N VAL A 24 -7.90 1.83 -0.91
CA VAL A 24 -9.12 1.00 -0.82
C VAL A 24 -9.50 0.73 0.63
N SER A 25 -8.53 0.33 1.48
CA SER A 25 -8.75 0.13 2.91
C SER A 25 -9.30 1.39 3.59
N PHE A 26 -8.77 2.57 3.26
CA PHE A 26 -9.28 3.83 3.77
C PHE A 26 -10.74 4.07 3.35
N GLY A 27 -11.07 3.86 2.07
CA GLY A 27 -12.45 3.99 1.58
C GLY A 27 -13.42 3.02 2.26
N VAL A 28 -13.02 1.77 2.43
CA VAL A 28 -13.81 0.74 3.14
C VAL A 28 -13.98 1.11 4.62
N SER A 29 -12.94 1.63 5.27
CA SER A 29 -12.99 2.08 6.67
C SER A 29 -13.94 3.26 6.86
N VAL A 30 -13.93 4.23 5.93
CA VAL A 30 -14.91 5.33 5.93
C VAL A 30 -16.32 4.78 5.76
N LEU A 31 -16.54 3.84 4.84
CA LEU A 31 -17.85 3.22 4.64
C LEU A 31 -18.32 2.45 5.88
N TYR A 32 -17.41 1.72 6.54
CA TYR A 32 -17.67 1.02 7.81
C TYR A 32 -18.15 1.99 8.89
N LEU A 33 -17.45 3.12 9.06
CA LEU A 33 -17.80 4.13 10.06
C LEU A 33 -19.12 4.84 9.74
N VAL A 34 -19.37 5.16 8.47
CA VAL A 34 -20.62 5.81 8.03
C VAL A 34 -21.81 4.86 8.18
N LYS A 35 -21.62 3.56 7.93
CA LYS A 35 -22.68 2.56 8.09
C LYS A 35 -23.08 2.36 9.55
N GLY A 36 -22.14 2.40 10.49
CA GLY A 36 -22.41 2.43 11.94
C GLY A 36 -23.11 1.18 12.52
N GLY A 37 -23.58 0.24 11.70
CA GLY A 37 -24.28 -0.99 12.08
C GLY A 37 -25.03 -1.61 10.89
N ASP A 38 -25.45 -2.87 11.02
CA ASP A 38 -26.18 -3.57 9.94
C ASP A 38 -27.65 -3.15 9.80
N ASP A 39 -28.21 -2.44 10.79
CA ASP A 39 -29.60 -1.99 10.84
C ASP A 39 -29.85 -0.62 10.16
N ASP A 40 -28.83 0.00 9.53
CA ASP A 40 -29.03 1.26 8.82
C ASP A 40 -29.74 1.06 7.47
N ASP A 41 -31.04 1.37 7.45
CA ASP A 41 -31.93 1.33 6.29
C ASP A 41 -31.41 2.14 5.09
N ARG A 42 -30.61 3.19 5.32
CA ARG A 42 -30.07 4.06 4.25
C ARG A 42 -28.99 3.37 3.41
N LEU A 43 -28.35 2.33 3.96
CA LEU A 43 -27.17 1.68 3.38
C LEU A 43 -27.34 0.16 3.21
N LYS A 44 -28.59 -0.31 3.09
CA LYS A 44 -28.93 -1.71 2.77
C LYS A 44 -28.34 -2.22 1.45
N ALA A 45 -28.06 -1.32 0.50
CA ALA A 45 -27.41 -1.67 -0.76
C ALA A 45 -25.92 -2.02 -0.59
N PHE A 46 -25.30 -1.64 0.53
CA PHE A 46 -23.90 -1.92 0.82
C PHE A 46 -23.73 -3.23 1.60
N PRO A 47 -22.57 -3.90 1.49
CA PRO A 47 -22.26 -5.12 2.24
C PRO A 47 -22.43 -4.96 3.75
N SER A 48 -22.57 -6.08 4.47
CA SER A 48 -22.65 -6.05 5.94
C SER A 48 -21.36 -5.50 6.56
N VAL A 49 -21.47 -4.96 7.76
CA VAL A 49 -20.34 -4.40 8.54
C VAL A 49 -19.23 -5.45 8.72
N SER A 50 -19.59 -6.72 8.94
CA SER A 50 -18.63 -7.84 9.00
C SER A 50 -17.91 -8.07 7.66
N THR A 51 -18.60 -7.94 6.53
CA THR A 51 -17.95 -8.07 5.21
C THR A 51 -17.01 -6.90 4.94
N LEU A 52 -17.41 -5.68 5.33
CA LEU A 52 -16.57 -4.49 5.22
C LEU A 52 -15.29 -4.62 6.07
N ASP A 53 -15.40 -5.17 7.27
CA ASP A 53 -14.24 -5.44 8.14
C ASP A 53 -13.28 -6.47 7.51
N ASP A 54 -13.82 -7.59 7.00
CA ASP A 54 -13.04 -8.59 6.28
C ASP A 54 -12.34 -8.02 5.04
N MET A 55 -13.05 -7.19 4.27
CA MET A 55 -12.49 -6.52 3.09
C MET A 55 -11.37 -5.55 3.50
N ASN A 56 -11.56 -4.80 4.58
CA ASN A 56 -10.57 -3.88 5.10
C ASN A 56 -9.31 -4.64 5.54
N HIS A 57 -9.47 -5.69 6.34
CA HIS A 57 -8.36 -6.51 6.82
C HIS A 57 -7.55 -7.09 5.65
N LYS A 58 -8.22 -7.66 4.64
CA LYS A 58 -7.56 -8.20 3.44
C LYS A 58 -6.85 -7.10 2.64
N ALA A 59 -7.45 -5.93 2.49
CA ALA A 59 -6.84 -4.80 1.79
C ALA A 59 -5.56 -4.31 2.50
N VAL A 60 -5.60 -4.18 3.83
CA VAL A 60 -4.41 -3.80 4.62
C VAL A 60 -3.32 -4.86 4.52
N ALA A 61 -3.66 -6.15 4.63
CA ALA A 61 -2.70 -7.25 4.54
C ALA A 61 -1.98 -7.28 3.17
N VAL A 62 -2.73 -7.05 2.09
CA VAL A 62 -2.17 -6.93 0.74
C VAL A 62 -1.29 -5.68 0.63
N GLY A 63 -1.78 -4.53 1.10
CA GLY A 63 -1.03 -3.26 1.07
C GLY A 63 0.31 -3.35 1.80
N PHE A 64 0.31 -3.94 3.01
CA PHE A 64 1.52 -4.13 3.81
C PHE A 64 2.52 -5.07 3.14
N SER A 65 2.03 -6.14 2.51
CA SER A 65 2.89 -7.08 1.79
C SER A 65 3.58 -6.42 0.60
N PHE A 66 2.84 -5.64 -0.20
CA PHE A 66 3.41 -4.91 -1.34
C PHE A 66 4.35 -3.78 -0.91
N LEU A 67 4.03 -3.08 0.19
CA LEU A 67 4.93 -2.06 0.76
C LEU A 67 6.27 -2.69 1.19
N SER A 68 6.23 -3.86 1.82
CA SER A 68 7.45 -4.59 2.23
C SER A 68 8.32 -4.96 1.03
N VAL A 69 7.71 -5.45 -0.06
CA VAL A 69 8.42 -5.72 -1.32
C VAL A 69 8.95 -4.42 -1.93
N GLY A 70 8.19 -3.33 -1.85
CA GLY A 70 8.61 -1.99 -2.27
C GLY A 70 9.90 -1.54 -1.58
N ILE A 71 9.97 -1.67 -0.25
CA ILE A 71 11.16 -1.32 0.53
C ILE A 71 12.38 -2.15 0.08
N ILE A 72 12.21 -3.47 -0.05
CA ILE A 72 13.30 -4.38 -0.45
C ILE A 72 13.80 -4.04 -1.86
N THR A 73 12.88 -3.89 -2.82
CA THR A 73 13.24 -3.58 -4.22
C THR A 73 13.83 -2.18 -4.36
N GLY A 74 13.43 -1.24 -3.52
CA GLY A 74 14.00 0.12 -3.44
C GLY A 74 15.46 0.10 -2.98
N ALA A 75 15.77 -0.67 -1.93
CA ALA A 75 17.13 -0.84 -1.44
C ALA A 75 18.06 -1.46 -2.50
N VAL A 76 17.58 -2.45 -3.26
CA VAL A 76 18.34 -3.05 -4.36
C VAL A 76 18.58 -2.06 -5.50
N TRP A 77 17.58 -1.22 -5.83
CA TRP A 77 17.77 -0.18 -6.84
C TRP A 77 18.77 0.88 -6.40
N ALA A 78 18.76 1.29 -5.13
CA ALA A 78 19.70 2.27 -4.57
C ALA A 78 21.16 1.82 -4.74
N ASP A 79 21.44 0.54 -4.46
CA ASP A 79 22.77 -0.06 -4.68
C ASP A 79 23.21 0.03 -6.14
N VAL A 80 22.32 -0.32 -7.07
CA VAL A 80 22.60 -0.27 -8.52
C VAL A 80 22.72 1.15 -9.07
N ALA A 81 22.00 2.12 -8.50
CA ALA A 81 21.94 3.49 -8.99
C ALA A 81 23.07 4.37 -8.43
N TRP A 82 23.45 4.18 -7.17
CA TRP A 82 24.38 5.04 -6.44
C TRP A 82 25.64 4.31 -5.95
N GLY A 83 25.75 3.00 -6.16
CA GLY A 83 26.92 2.19 -5.78
C GLY A 83 26.99 1.86 -4.29
N THR A 84 25.95 2.19 -3.53
CA THR A 84 25.76 1.83 -2.12
C THR A 84 24.29 1.60 -1.85
N TYR A 85 23.95 0.56 -1.09
CA TYR A 85 22.57 0.24 -0.72
C TYR A 85 21.95 1.25 0.28
N TRP A 86 22.79 1.99 1.01
CA TRP A 86 22.38 2.99 2.00
C TRP A 86 23.52 3.97 2.30
N SER A 87 23.24 5.26 2.23
CA SER A 87 24.20 6.37 2.34
C SER A 87 23.89 7.35 3.46
N TRP A 88 22.83 7.12 4.25
CA TRP A 88 22.37 8.01 5.34
C TRP A 88 22.02 9.43 4.89
N ASP A 89 21.76 9.64 3.61
CA ASP A 89 21.36 10.97 3.17
C ASP A 89 19.89 11.27 3.55
N PRO A 90 19.49 12.55 3.60
CA PRO A 90 18.14 12.94 4.03
C PRO A 90 17.01 12.32 3.20
N LYS A 91 17.24 11.97 1.92
CA LYS A 91 16.21 11.38 1.06
C LYS A 91 15.98 9.88 1.37
N GLU A 92 16.99 9.19 1.91
CA GLU A 92 16.92 7.77 2.25
C GLU A 92 16.40 7.56 3.68
N THR A 93 16.72 8.45 4.61
CA THR A 93 16.40 8.30 6.04
C THR A 93 15.01 8.81 6.45
N TRP A 94 14.38 9.67 5.64
CA TRP A 94 13.13 10.36 6.00
C TRP A 94 11.91 9.94 5.17
N SER A 95 12.09 9.07 4.17
CA SER A 95 10.99 8.55 3.34
C SER A 95 10.37 7.28 3.91
#